data_AF-A0A7S0KYS9-F1
#
_entry.id   AF-A0A7S0KYS9-F1
#
_cell.length_a   1.000
_cell.length_b   1.000
_cell.length_c   1.000
_cell.angle_alpha   90.00
_cell.angle_beta   90.00
_cell.angle_gamma   90.00
#
_symmetry.space_group_name_H-M   'P 1'
#
loop_
_entity.id
_entity.type
_entity.pdbx_description
1 polymer ?
#
loop_
_entity_poly.entity_id
_entity_poly.type
_entity_poly.pdbx_seq_one_letter_code
_entity_poly.pdbx_strand_id
1 'polypeptide(L)'
;LFHVDILEEEKPSPLELGKALFIGRTDDKPGERYDDLDEICARYVEPLVENARELCGHRKYIDSTQIEAVDRSLKEQRAKEPARIPYQLMPNAKFPNYFLLTYYAAKVRRDHVKVTAAGFMLRTQDFKTVDSLLAWFKKHYNDKPPPSLAP
;
A
#
# COMPACT_ATOMS: atom_id res chain seq x y z
N LEU A 1 -8.30 1.65 -12.18
CA LEU A 1 -7.74 0.30 -12.40
C LEU A 1 -6.29 0.31 -11.98
N PHE A 2 -5.79 -0.78 -11.39
CA PHE A 2 -4.38 -1.00 -11.14
C PHE A 2 -3.75 -1.70 -12.34
N HIS A 3 -2.61 -1.22 -12.80
CA HIS A 3 -1.87 -1.78 -13.93
C HIS A 3 -0.46 -2.13 -13.47
N VAL A 4 0.05 -3.26 -13.95
CA VAL A 4 1.39 -3.77 -13.68
C VAL A 4 2.06 -4.02 -15.01
N ASP A 5 3.20 -3.39 -15.21
CA ASP A 5 4.00 -3.61 -16.42
C ASP A 5 4.78 -4.93 -16.28
N ILE A 6 4.71 -5.74 -17.32
CA ILE A 6 5.44 -7.01 -17.44
C ILE A 6 6.46 -6.83 -18.56
N LEU A 7 7.75 -6.96 -18.21
CA LEU A 7 8.83 -7.00 -19.18
C LEU A 7 9.05 -8.44 -19.62
N GLU A 8 9.19 -8.64 -20.92
CA GLU A 8 9.29 -9.96 -21.56
C GLU A 8 10.66 -10.12 -22.22
N GLU A 9 11.33 -11.26 -21.97
CA GLU A 9 12.59 -11.65 -22.59
C GLU A 9 12.51 -13.07 -23.18
N GLU A 10 13.51 -13.43 -23.99
CA GLU A 10 13.64 -14.76 -24.62
C GLU A 10 12.45 -15.12 -25.54
N LYS A 11 11.97 -14.14 -26.32
CA LYS A 11 10.88 -14.32 -27.29
C LYS A 11 11.29 -15.28 -28.42
N PRO A 12 10.55 -16.38 -28.66
CA PRO A 12 10.81 -17.27 -29.79
C PRO A 12 10.52 -16.60 -31.15
N SER A 13 9.49 -15.75 -31.19
CA SER A 13 9.16 -14.89 -32.34
C SER A 13 8.46 -13.61 -31.85
N PRO A 14 8.31 -12.57 -32.70
CA PRO A 14 7.69 -11.30 -32.29
C PRO A 14 6.24 -11.42 -31.75
N LEU A 15 5.52 -12.47 -32.14
CA LEU A 15 4.11 -12.69 -31.79
C LEU A 15 3.92 -13.69 -30.64
N GLU A 16 4.96 -14.44 -30.28
CA GLU A 16 4.89 -15.41 -29.18
C GLU A 16 5.30 -14.78 -27.86
N LEU A 17 4.83 -15.38 -26.76
CA LEU A 17 5.22 -14.99 -25.41
C LEU A 17 6.65 -15.47 -25.12
N GLY A 18 7.43 -14.62 -24.47
CA GLY A 18 8.78 -14.84 -24.02
C GLY A 18 8.82 -15.82 -22.85
N LYS A 19 9.92 -16.56 -22.78
CA LYS A 19 10.11 -17.60 -21.75
C LYS A 19 10.53 -17.04 -20.39
N ALA A 20 10.75 -15.73 -20.31
CA ALA A 20 11.13 -15.05 -19.08
C ALA A 20 10.33 -13.76 -18.96
N LEU A 21 9.52 -13.67 -17.91
CA LEU A 21 8.70 -12.51 -17.59
C LEU A 21 9.24 -11.83 -16.34
N PHE A 22 9.18 -10.51 -16.28
CA PHE A 22 9.71 -9.74 -15.18
C PHE A 22 8.73 -8.66 -14.71
N ILE A 23 8.52 -8.58 -13.39
CA ILE A 23 7.79 -7.49 -12.76
C ILE A 23 8.77 -6.63 -11.95
N GLY A 24 8.66 -5.30 -12.12
CA GLY A 24 9.45 -4.32 -11.37
C GLY A 24 10.92 -4.24 -11.78
N ARG A 25 11.28 -4.77 -12.96
CA ARG A 25 12.62 -4.66 -13.53
C ARG A 25 12.85 -3.25 -14.08
N THR A 26 14.00 -2.67 -13.76
CA THR A 26 14.46 -1.36 -14.24
C THR A 26 15.97 -1.45 -14.51
N ASP A 27 16.58 -0.42 -15.09
CA ASP A 27 18.04 -0.40 -15.31
C ASP A 27 18.82 -0.62 -13.99
N ASP A 28 18.31 -0.08 -12.88
CA ASP A 28 18.92 -0.21 -11.55
C ASP A 28 18.47 -1.44 -10.74
N LYS A 29 17.48 -2.20 -11.20
CA LYS A 29 16.90 -3.32 -10.42
C LYS A 29 16.56 -4.51 -11.30
N PRO A 30 16.99 -5.73 -10.93
CA PRO A 30 16.76 -6.92 -11.77
C PRO A 30 15.27 -7.30 -11.91
N GLY A 31 14.40 -6.79 -11.04
CA GLY A 31 13.00 -7.23 -10.96
C GLY A 31 12.86 -8.66 -10.47
N GLU A 32 11.62 -9.12 -10.34
CA GLU A 32 11.31 -10.51 -10.04
C GLU A 32 10.99 -11.25 -11.33
N ARG A 33 11.61 -12.42 -11.52
CA ARG A 33 11.40 -13.30 -12.68
C ARG A 33 10.24 -14.27 -12.45
N TYR A 34 9.50 -14.52 -13.51
CA TYR A 34 8.40 -15.47 -13.63
C TYR A 34 8.55 -16.23 -14.94
N ASP A 35 8.14 -17.50 -14.95
CA ASP A 35 8.24 -18.40 -16.10
C ASP A 35 7.02 -18.30 -17.03
N ASP A 36 5.84 -18.01 -16.47
CA ASP A 36 4.60 -17.82 -17.22
C ASP A 36 3.59 -16.89 -16.50
N LEU A 37 2.44 -16.67 -17.13
CA LEU A 37 1.38 -15.80 -16.59
C LEU A 37 0.62 -16.43 -15.42
N ASP A 38 0.54 -17.76 -15.34
CA ASP A 38 -0.13 -18.45 -14.25
C ASP A 38 0.69 -18.31 -12.96
N GLU A 39 2.02 -18.37 -13.09
CA GLU A 39 2.94 -18.08 -11.99
C GLU A 39 2.82 -16.62 -11.52
N ILE A 40 2.71 -15.65 -12.44
CA ILE A 40 2.44 -14.25 -12.06
C ILE A 40 1.12 -14.14 -11.29
N CYS A 41 0.07 -14.82 -11.76
CA CYS A 41 -1.21 -14.83 -11.05
C CYS A 41 -1.05 -15.35 -9.62
N ALA A 42 -0.42 -16.52 -9.45
CA ALA A 42 -0.28 -17.20 -8.16
C ALA A 42 0.68 -16.50 -7.19
N ARG A 43 1.82 -15.98 -7.67
CA ARG A 43 2.86 -15.41 -6.80
C ARG A 43 2.77 -13.89 -6.63
N TYR A 44 2.11 -13.18 -7.54
CA TYR A 44 2.00 -11.72 -7.48
C TYR A 44 0.57 -11.24 -7.28
N VAL A 45 -0.36 -11.63 -8.16
CA VAL A 45 -1.71 -11.06 -8.19
C VAL A 45 -2.55 -11.55 -7.01
N GLU A 46 -2.58 -12.86 -6.77
CA GLU A 46 -3.34 -13.46 -5.67
C GLU A 46 -2.90 -12.90 -4.30
N PRO A 47 -1.60 -12.90 -3.93
CA PRO A 47 -1.16 -12.32 -2.66
C PRO A 47 -1.45 -10.82 -2.55
N LEU A 48 -1.32 -10.06 -3.65
CA LEU A 48 -1.65 -8.63 -3.64
C LEU A 48 -3.14 -8.40 -3.34
N VAL A 49 -4.03 -9.19 -3.95
CA VAL A 49 -5.47 -9.11 -3.74
C VAL A 49 -5.84 -9.52 -2.31
N GLU A 50 -5.22 -10.57 -1.78
CA GLU A 50 -5.42 -11.00 -0.39
C GLU A 50 -5.00 -9.93 0.60
N ASN A 51 -3.82 -9.32 0.42
CA ASN A 51 -3.35 -8.22 1.26
C ASN A 51 -4.28 -6.99 1.17
N ALA A 52 -4.79 -6.67 -0.02
CA ALA A 52 -5.76 -5.58 -0.18
C ALA A 52 -7.08 -5.88 0.55
N ARG A 53 -7.57 -7.13 0.46
CA ARG A 53 -8.77 -7.58 1.20
C ARG A 53 -8.56 -7.53 2.71
N GLU A 54 -7.39 -7.93 3.21
CA GLU A 54 -7.04 -7.81 4.64
C GLU A 54 -7.14 -6.35 5.11
N LEU A 55 -6.57 -5.42 4.35
CA LEU A 55 -6.62 -3.99 4.70
C LEU A 55 -8.04 -3.44 4.66
N CYS A 56 -8.82 -3.72 3.62
CA CYS A 56 -10.21 -3.30 3.51
C CYS A 56 -11.11 -3.94 4.59
N GLY A 57 -10.79 -5.15 5.04
CA GLY A 57 -11.51 -5.84 6.11
C GLY A 57 -11.11 -5.39 7.53
N HIS A 58 -10.06 -4.58 7.66
CA HIS A 58 -9.53 -4.20 8.96
C HIS A 58 -10.46 -3.20 9.68
N ARG A 59 -10.62 -3.34 11.01
CA ARG A 59 -11.47 -2.47 11.88
C ARG A 59 -11.16 -0.96 11.85
N LYS A 60 -10.04 -0.58 11.23
CA LYS A 60 -9.61 0.82 11.05
C LYS A 60 -9.80 1.32 9.63
N TYR A 61 -10.29 0.49 8.71
CA TYR A 61 -10.67 0.89 7.38
C TYR A 61 -12.00 1.63 7.40
N ILE A 62 -12.13 2.62 6.53
CA ILE A 62 -13.40 3.24 6.17
C ILE A 62 -13.49 3.23 4.64
N ASP A 63 -14.62 2.76 4.13
CA ASP A 63 -14.90 2.77 2.70
C ASP A 63 -15.41 4.14 2.26
N SER A 64 -14.50 5.09 2.19
CA SER A 64 -14.81 6.47 1.80
C SER A 64 -13.58 7.15 1.23
N THR A 65 -13.78 7.94 0.18
CA THR A 65 -12.76 8.83 -0.39
C THR A 65 -12.95 10.28 0.08
N GLN A 66 -13.91 10.55 0.97
CA GLN A 66 -14.26 11.88 1.47
C GLN A 66 -13.30 12.32 2.58
N ILE A 67 -12.18 12.92 2.17
CA ILE A 67 -11.07 13.31 3.04
C ILE A 67 -11.52 14.26 4.16
N GLU A 68 -12.33 15.26 3.84
CA GLU A 68 -12.79 16.29 4.78
C GLU A 68 -13.67 15.71 5.89
N ALA A 69 -14.45 14.67 5.57
CA ALA A 69 -15.29 13.97 6.54
C ALA A 69 -14.42 13.17 7.53
N VAL A 70 -13.39 12.48 7.04
CA VAL A 70 -12.43 11.76 7.88
C VAL A 70 -11.68 12.74 8.80
N ASP A 71 -11.22 13.88 8.28
CA ASP A 71 -10.52 14.90 9.07
C ASP A 71 -11.37 15.45 10.22
N ARG A 72 -12.65 15.71 9.94
CA ARG A 72 -13.60 16.17 10.95
C ARG A 72 -13.80 15.12 12.04
N SER A 73 -14.02 13.86 11.63
CA SER A 73 -14.18 12.74 12.58
C SER A 73 -12.95 12.59 13.48
N LEU A 74 -11.74 12.69 12.93
CA LEU A 74 -10.51 12.59 13.71
C LEU A 74 -10.35 13.76 14.69
N LYS A 75 -10.72 14.98 14.28
CA LYS A 75 -10.73 16.17 15.17
C LYS A 75 -11.69 15.98 16.34
N GLU A 76 -12.90 15.49 16.07
CA GLU A 76 -13.91 15.23 17.09
C GLU A 76 -13.45 14.13 18.06
N GLN A 77 -12.86 13.04 17.55
CA GLN A 77 -12.28 11.97 18.38
C GLN A 77 -11.15 12.50 19.26
N ARG A 78 -10.26 13.35 18.72
CA ARG A 78 -9.17 13.97 19.48
C ARG A 78 -9.70 14.90 20.57
N ALA A 79 -10.76 15.66 20.30
CA ALA A 79 -11.37 16.55 21.29
C ALA A 79 -12.00 15.75 22.46
N LYS A 80 -12.61 14.59 22.17
CA LYS A 80 -13.19 13.70 23.17
C LYS A 80 -12.14 12.95 23.99
N GLU A 81 -11.04 12.53 23.37
CA GLU A 81 -9.96 11.77 24.03
C GLU A 81 -8.58 12.38 23.70
N PRO A 82 -8.18 13.50 24.35
CA PRO A 82 -6.95 14.21 24.02
C PRO A 82 -5.65 13.42 24.25
N ALA A 83 -5.68 12.35 25.05
CA ALA A 83 -4.52 11.50 25.27
C ALA A 83 -4.24 10.56 24.07
N ARG A 84 -5.25 10.26 23.26
CA ARG A 84 -5.18 9.28 22.18
C ARG A 84 -4.96 9.94 20.83
N ILE A 85 -4.21 9.28 19.95
CA ILE A 85 -4.05 9.67 18.55
C ILE A 85 -5.12 8.92 17.74
N PRO A 86 -6.17 9.59 17.25
CA PRO A 86 -7.14 8.96 16.38
C PRO A 86 -6.54 8.79 14.97
N TYR A 87 -6.89 7.70 14.30
CA TYR A 87 -6.43 7.38 12.95
C TYR A 87 -7.41 6.44 12.24
N GLN A 88 -7.43 6.52 10.91
CA GLN A 88 -8.25 5.71 10.01
C GLN A 88 -7.46 5.38 8.74
N LEU A 89 -7.67 4.18 8.19
CA LEU A 89 -7.25 3.76 6.87
C LEU A 89 -8.39 4.03 5.88
N MET A 90 -8.09 4.57 4.71
CA MET A 90 -9.08 4.84 3.66
C MET A 90 -8.47 4.61 2.27
N PRO A 91 -9.26 4.31 1.23
CA PRO A 91 -8.75 4.14 -0.12
C PRO A 91 -8.11 5.43 -0.65
N ASN A 92 -7.04 5.31 -1.44
CA ASN A 92 -6.48 6.44 -2.17
C ASN A 92 -7.13 6.52 -3.57
N ALA A 93 -7.91 7.57 -3.80
CA ALA A 93 -8.61 7.76 -5.08
C ALA A 93 -7.67 7.91 -6.29
N LYS A 94 -6.42 8.32 -6.07
CA LYS A 94 -5.44 8.57 -7.14
C LYS A 94 -4.58 7.35 -7.46
N PHE A 95 -4.33 6.48 -6.47
CA PHE A 95 -3.34 5.42 -6.57
C PHE A 95 -3.95 4.09 -6.09
N PRO A 96 -4.30 3.18 -7.01
CA PRO A 96 -5.20 2.05 -6.74
C PRO A 96 -4.61 0.93 -5.86
N ASN A 97 -3.29 0.92 -5.63
CA ASN A 97 -2.61 0.03 -4.68
C ASN A 97 -2.11 0.76 -3.43
N TYR A 98 -2.57 2.00 -3.22
CA TYR A 98 -2.24 2.77 -2.03
C TYR A 98 -3.50 3.08 -1.22
N PHE A 99 -3.31 3.14 0.08
CA PHE A 99 -4.30 3.59 1.05
C PHE A 99 -3.71 4.77 1.82
N LEU A 100 -4.59 5.61 2.36
CA LEU A 100 -4.20 6.70 3.22
C LEU A 100 -4.39 6.28 4.67
N LEU A 101 -3.30 6.28 5.43
CA LEU A 101 -3.35 6.27 6.89
C LEU A 101 -3.46 7.72 7.37
N THR A 102 -4.67 8.17 7.64
CA THR A 102 -4.97 9.53 8.10
C THR A 102 -5.05 9.54 9.62
N TYR A 103 -4.33 10.47 10.28
CA TYR A 103 -4.25 10.53 11.74
C TYR A 103 -4.13 11.96 12.26
N TYR A 104 -4.56 12.19 13.50
CA TYR A 104 -4.44 13.48 14.17
C TYR A 104 -3.36 13.44 15.25
N ALA A 105 -2.23 14.10 15.01
CA ALA A 105 -1.17 14.33 15.99
C ALA A 105 -1.28 15.76 16.57
N ALA A 106 -0.36 16.67 16.23
CA ALA A 106 -0.52 18.11 16.44
C ALA A 106 -1.44 18.76 15.38
N LYS A 107 -1.54 18.12 14.22
CA LYS A 107 -2.42 18.45 13.10
C LYS A 107 -2.79 17.15 12.39
N VAL A 108 -3.80 17.20 11.51
CA VAL A 108 -4.08 16.06 10.63
C VAL A 108 -2.89 15.82 9.70
N ARG A 109 -2.47 14.56 9.62
CA ARG A 109 -1.40 14.06 8.76
C ARG A 109 -1.90 12.84 8.00
N ARG A 110 -1.23 12.54 6.89
CA ARG A 110 -1.53 11.39 6.03
C ARG A 110 -0.25 10.76 5.58
N ASP A 111 -0.15 9.46 5.80
CA ASP A 111 0.92 8.64 5.25
C ASP A 111 0.32 7.69 4.21
N HIS A 112 1.10 7.39 3.18
CA HIS A 112 0.73 6.42 2.16
C HIS A 112 1.10 5.01 2.65
N VAL A 113 0.12 4.12 2.64
CA VAL A 113 0.31 2.69 2.84
C VAL A 113 0.22 2.03 1.47
N LYS A 114 1.34 1.46 0.99
CA LYS A 114 1.35 0.68 -0.24
C LYS A 114 1.00 -0.76 0.07
N VAL A 115 0.09 -1.36 -0.69
CA VAL A 115 -0.14 -2.80 -0.69
C VAL A 115 0.72 -3.42 -1.80
N THR A 116 1.39 -4.52 -1.48
CA THR A 116 2.26 -5.28 -2.38
C THR A 116 1.96 -6.77 -2.26
N ALA A 117 2.44 -7.61 -3.18
CA ALA A 117 2.36 -9.06 -3.03
C ALA A 117 3.09 -9.56 -1.76
N ALA A 118 4.12 -8.84 -1.30
CA ALA A 118 4.91 -9.21 -0.12
C ALA A 118 4.30 -8.74 1.23
N GLY A 119 3.21 -7.96 1.21
CA GLY A 119 2.56 -7.37 2.38
C GLY A 119 2.29 -5.88 2.21
N PHE A 120 2.60 -5.09 3.24
CA PHE A 120 2.30 -3.67 3.33
C PHE A 120 3.57 -2.84 3.55
N MET A 121 3.66 -1.68 2.91
CA MET A 121 4.75 -0.75 3.14
C MET A 121 4.21 0.58 3.66
N LEU A 122 4.76 1.06 4.76
CA LEU A 122 4.50 2.39 5.31
C LEU A 122 5.84 3.12 5.43
N ARG A 123 5.96 4.25 4.72
CA ARG A 123 7.23 4.99 4.57
C ARG A 123 8.30 4.09 3.93
N THR A 124 9.32 3.69 4.67
CA THR A 124 10.42 2.80 4.22
C THR A 124 10.41 1.45 4.95
N GLN A 125 9.31 1.11 5.62
CA GLN A 125 9.21 -0.10 6.43
C GLN A 125 8.19 -1.05 5.81
N ASP A 126 8.57 -2.33 5.74
CA ASP A 126 7.73 -3.42 5.24
C ASP A 126 7.11 -4.21 6.41
N PHE A 127 5.87 -4.65 6.19
CA PHE A 127 5.05 -5.33 7.17
C PHE A 127 4.31 -6.49 6.53
N LYS A 128 4.13 -7.57 7.29
CA LYS A 128 3.40 -8.75 6.81
C LYS A 128 1.90 -8.70 7.09
N THR A 129 1.48 -7.87 8.04
CA THR A 129 0.07 -7.73 8.44
C THR A 129 -0.28 -6.29 8.74
N VAL A 130 -1.55 -5.92 8.58
CA VAL A 130 -2.05 -4.57 8.89
C VAL A 130 -1.85 -4.23 10.38
N ASP A 131 -2.03 -5.20 11.28
CA ASP A 131 -1.84 -4.97 12.71
C ASP A 131 -0.36 -4.69 13.07
N SER A 132 0.60 -5.36 12.42
CA SER A 132 2.03 -5.08 12.63
C SER A 132 2.43 -3.69 12.14
N LEU A 133 1.90 -3.29 10.97
CA LEU A 133 2.05 -1.92 10.44
C LEU A 133 1.49 -0.89 11.41
N LEU A 134 0.28 -1.10 11.93
CA LEU A 134 -0.37 -0.17 12.85
C LEU A 134 0.31 -0.14 14.23
N ALA A 135 0.86 -1.26 14.70
CA ALA A 135 1.65 -1.33 15.92
C ALA A 135 2.93 -0.50 15.79
N TRP A 136 3.61 -0.60 14.65
CA TRP A 136 4.77 0.24 14.34
C TRP A 136 4.38 1.72 14.21
N PHE A 137 3.32 2.03 13.46
CA PHE A 137 2.82 3.39 13.29
C PHE A 137 2.58 4.08 14.64
N LYS A 138 1.92 3.41 15.60
CA LYS A 138 1.63 3.98 16.93
C LYS A 138 2.88 4.44 17.67
N LYS A 139 4.03 3.79 17.45
CA LYS A 139 5.31 4.14 18.06
C LYS A 139 6.05 5.26 17.31
N HIS A 140 5.83 5.39 16.00
CA HIS A 140 6.63 6.23 15.11
C HIS A 140 5.82 7.34 14.38
N TYR A 141 4.56 7.56 14.76
CA TYR A 141 3.67 8.54 14.11
C TYR A 141 4.21 9.98 14.13
N ASN A 142 5.03 10.31 15.13
CA ASN A 142 5.62 11.62 15.32
C ASN A 142 7.02 11.77 14.73
N ASP A 143 7.64 10.68 14.30
CA ASP A 143 8.96 10.72 13.68
C ASP A 143 8.91 11.52 12.40
N LYS A 144 10.03 12.19 12.08
CA LYS A 144 10.17 12.92 10.83
C LYS A 144 10.01 11.90 9.69
N PRO A 145 8.98 12.01 8.84
CA PRO A 145 8.86 11.11 7.71
C PRO A 145 10.07 11.32 6.78
N PRO A 146 10.56 10.27 6.12
CA PRO A 146 11.58 10.43 5.08
C PRO A 146 11.08 11.42 4.02
N PRO A 147 11.98 12.10 3.28
CA PRO A 147 11.61 12.91 2.13
C PRO A 147 10.61 12.13 1.26
N SER A 148 9.49 12.78 0.92
CA SER A 148 8.31 12.14 0.34
C SER A 148 8.66 11.04 -0.68
N LEU A 149 8.37 9.79 -0.31
CA LEU A 149 8.26 8.65 -1.22
C LEU A 149 6.80 8.46 -1.69
N ALA A 150 5.94 9.48 -1.56
CA ALA A 150 4.63 9.42 -2.18
C ALA A 150 4.80 9.19 -3.69
N PRO A 151 3.98 8.32 -4.31
CA PRO A 151 4.07 7.99 -5.73
C PRO A 151 3.91 9.22 -6.64
#